data_AF-A0A7C1BZC5-F1
#
_entry.id   AF-A0A7C1BZC5-F1
#
_cell.length_a   1.000
_cell.length_b   1.000
_cell.length_c   1.000
_cell.angle_alpha   90.00
_cell.angle_beta   90.00
_cell.angle_gamma   90.00
#
_symmetry.space_group_name_H-M   'P 1'
#
loop_
_entity.id
_entity.type
_entity.pdbx_description
1 polymer ?
#
loop_
_entity_poly.entity_id
_entity_poly.type
_entity_poly.pdbx_seq_one_letter_code
_entity_poly.pdbx_strand_id
1 'polypeptide(L)' 'MMKKGLLIYFLLLTGVVFAQTVKIPISTVIQERDGRQYYVHTVEKGQTLYSIAKAYKVGLDEIYYANRGAKQG' A
#
# COMPACT_ATOMS: atom_id res chain seq x y z
N MET A 1 14.75 29.97 36.58
CA MET A 1 13.91 28.81 36.90
C MET A 1 12.75 28.61 35.89
N MET A 2 12.93 28.90 34.59
CA MET A 2 11.86 28.90 33.56
C MET A 2 12.11 27.96 32.36
N LYS A 3 13.07 27.02 32.46
CA LYS A 3 13.42 26.12 31.34
C LYS A 3 12.69 24.77 31.36
N LYS A 4 11.98 24.44 32.44
CA LYS A 4 11.35 23.12 32.63
C LYS A 4 9.92 23.01 32.06
N GLY A 5 9.22 24.13 31.88
CA GLY A 5 7.85 24.15 31.31
C GLY A 5 7.81 24.11 29.77
N LEU A 6 8.84 24.64 29.11
CA LEU A 6 8.90 24.70 27.63
C LEU A 6 9.11 23.31 26.99
N LEU A 7 9.81 22.42 27.69
CA LEU A 7 10.13 21.06 27.22
C LEU A 7 8.89 20.16 27.16
N ILE A 8 7.90 20.40 28.04
CA ILE A 8 6.64 19.64 28.09
C ILE A 8 5.72 19.99 26.92
N TYR A 9 5.73 21.25 26.48
CA TYR A 9 4.96 21.69 25.31
C TYR A 9 5.52 21.11 23.99
N PHE A 10 6.84 20.93 23.92
CA PHE A 10 7.49 20.29 22.78
C PHE A 10 7.16 18.80 22.65
N LEU A 11 6.90 18.12 23.79
CA LEU A 11 6.52 16.70 23.82
C LEU A 11 5.03 16.45 23.49
N LEU A 12 4.17 17.45 23.70
CA LEU A 12 2.74 17.39 23.33
C LEU A 12 2.48 17.72 21.85
N LEU A 13 3.49 18.24 21.14
CA LEU A 13 3.41 18.62 19.72
C LEU A 13 3.91 17.52 18.76
N THR A 14 4.36 16.36 19.27
CA THR A 14 4.65 15.21 18.42
C THR A 14 3.33 14.53 18.07
N GLY A 15 2.64 15.12 17.09
CA GLY A 15 1.37 14.65 16.57
C GLY A 15 1.42 13.15 16.30
N VAL A 16 0.35 12.47 16.72
CA VAL A 16 0.14 11.05 16.46
C VAL A 16 0.10 10.85 14.95
N VAL A 17 1.17 10.28 14.39
CA VAL A 17 1.20 9.86 12.99
C VAL A 17 0.36 8.60 12.89
N PHE A 18 -0.94 8.75 12.64
CA PHE A 18 -1.80 7.61 12.37
C PHE A 18 -1.39 7.00 11.02
N ALA A 19 -0.90 5.75 11.04
CA ALA A 19 -0.72 4.98 9.82
C ALA A 19 -2.08 4.77 9.17
N GLN A 20 -2.35 5.46 8.05
CA GLN A 20 -3.56 5.24 7.27
C GLN A 20 -3.45 3.87 6.60
N THR A 21 -4.25 2.91 7.06
CA THR A 21 -4.37 1.62 6.40
C THR A 21 -5.25 1.76 5.16
N VAL A 22 -4.65 1.59 3.99
CA VAL A 22 -5.40 1.54 2.72
C VAL A 22 -6.03 0.15 2.62
N LYS A 23 -7.37 0.09 2.76
CA LYS A 23 -8.11 -1.16 2.53
C LYS A 23 -8.16 -1.44 1.03
N ILE A 24 -7.72 -2.64 0.63
CA ILE A 24 -7.70 -3.05 -0.77
C ILE A 24 -8.70 -4.20 -0.95
N PRO A 25 -9.81 -3.98 -1.68
CA PRO A 25 -10.75 -5.05 -1.97
C PRO A 25 -10.15 -6.02 -3.00
N ILE A 26 -10.34 -7.32 -2.75
CA ILE A 26 -9.98 -8.36 -3.71
C ILE A 26 -10.99 -8.34 -4.85
N SER A 27 -10.50 -8.27 -6.08
CA SER A 27 -11.33 -8.27 -7.28
C SER A 27 -12.04 -9.61 -7.45
N THR A 28 -13.29 -9.56 -7.90
CA THR A 28 -14.04 -10.73 -8.37
C THR A 28 -13.85 -10.96 -9.87
N VAL A 29 -13.21 -10.02 -10.58
CA VAL A 29 -12.95 -10.12 -12.01
C VAL A 29 -11.70 -10.96 -12.22
N ILE A 30 -11.91 -12.10 -12.89
CA ILE A 30 -10.84 -13.01 -13.32
C ILE A 30 -10.77 -12.98 -14.84
N GLN A 31 -9.56 -12.85 -15.37
CA GLN A 31 -9.30 -12.98 -16.81
C GLN A 31 -8.33 -14.13 -17.07
N GLU A 32 -8.60 -14.88 -18.13
CA GLU A 32 -7.70 -15.91 -18.64
C GLU A 32 -6.76 -15.31 -19.69
N ARG A 33 -5.46 -15.58 -19.55
CA ARG A 33 -4.43 -15.24 -20.54
C ARG A 33 -3.43 -16.37 -20.61
N ASP A 34 -3.24 -16.93 -21.80
CA ASP A 34 -2.31 -18.04 -22.06
C ASP A 34 -2.52 -19.25 -21.13
N GLY A 35 -3.79 -19.64 -20.92
CA GLY A 35 -4.15 -20.77 -20.04
C GLY A 35 -3.92 -20.52 -18.54
N ARG A 36 -3.64 -19.28 -18.13
CA ARG A 36 -3.51 -18.87 -16.73
C ARG A 36 -4.58 -17.86 -16.36
N GLN A 37 -5.11 -18.00 -15.14
CA GLN A 37 -6.11 -17.09 -14.60
C GLN A 37 -5.45 -15.99 -13.76
N TYR A 38 -5.93 -14.76 -13.92
CA TYR A 38 -5.43 -13.58 -13.22
C TYR A 38 -6.59 -12.78 -12.63
N TYR A 39 -6.42 -12.31 -11.39
CA TYR A 39 -7.29 -11.26 -10.85
C TYR A 39 -6.97 -9.93 -11.52
N VAL A 40 -8.01 -9.21 -11.96
CA VAL A 40 -7.85 -7.88 -12.55
C VAL A 40 -8.20 -6.83 -11.51
N HIS A 41 -7.20 -6.05 -11.11
CA HIS A 41 -7.34 -5.02 -10.09
C HIS A 41 -7.11 -3.63 -10.68
N THR A 42 -8.07 -2.74 -10.49
CA THR A 42 -7.93 -1.33 -10.82
C THR A 42 -7.25 -0.62 -9.65
N VAL A 43 -6.07 -0.04 -9.90
CA VAL A 43 -5.29 0.67 -8.87
C VAL A 43 -5.97 1.99 -8.53
N GLU A 44 -6.23 2.22 -7.23
CA GLU A 44 -6.77 3.49 -6.74
C GLU A 44 -5.69 4.40 -6.12
N LYS A 45 -5.98 5.71 -6.04
CA LYS A 45 -5.07 6.69 -5.45
C LYS A 45 -4.71 6.30 -4.01
N GLY A 46 -3.41 6.29 -3.71
CA GLY A 46 -2.88 5.96 -2.39
C GLY A 46 -2.60 4.47 -2.19
N GLN A 47 -3.03 3.60 -3.11
CA GLN A 47 -2.54 2.23 -3.15
C GLN A 47 -1.11 2.19 -3.67
N THR A 48 -0.34 1.23 -3.19
CA THR A 48 1.01 0.91 -3.67
C THR A 48 1.05 -0.54 -4.14
N LEU A 49 2.02 -0.88 -4.98
CA LEU A 49 2.24 -2.28 -5.36
C LEU A 49 2.46 -3.19 -4.14
N TYR A 50 3.13 -2.68 -3.10
CA TYR A 50 3.34 -3.42 -1.86
C TYR A 50 2.01 -3.73 -1.14
N SER A 51 1.14 -2.73 -0.97
CA SER A 51 -0.16 -2.96 -0.32
C SER A 51 -1.04 -3.90 -1.15
N ILE A 52 -1.00 -3.80 -2.49
CA ILE A 52 -1.73 -4.69 -3.40
C ILE A 52 -1.19 -6.13 -3.27
N ALA A 53 0.12 -6.33 -3.35
CA ALA A 53 0.76 -7.64 -3.18
C ALA A 53 0.36 -8.29 -1.84
N LYS A 54 0.36 -7.50 -0.75
CA LYS A 54 -0.07 -7.97 0.57
C LYS A 54 -1.54 -8.39 0.60
N ALA A 55 -2.43 -7.65 -0.08
CA ALA A 55 -3.85 -7.98 -0.14
C ALA A 55 -4.08 -9.32 -0.87
N TYR A 56 -3.46 -9.49 -2.05
CA TYR A 56 -3.58 -10.70 -2.86
C TYR A 56 -2.70 -11.87 -2.39
N LYS A 57 -1.84 -11.65 -1.39
CA LYS A 57 -0.89 -12.64 -0.84
C LYS A 57 0.07 -13.21 -1.89
N VAL A 58 0.58 -12.35 -2.77
CA VAL A 58 1.53 -12.70 -3.83
C VAL A 58 2.83 -11.90 -3.70
N GLY A 59 3.89 -12.36 -4.36
CA GLY A 59 5.14 -11.61 -4.48
C GLY A 59 5.03 -10.40 -5.40
N LEU A 60 5.87 -9.37 -5.18
CA LEU A 60 5.98 -8.23 -6.10
C LEU A 60 6.51 -8.67 -7.47
N ASP A 61 7.41 -9.65 -7.50
CA ASP A 61 7.95 -10.28 -8.69
C ASP A 61 6.88 -10.95 -9.54
N GLU A 62 5.89 -11.60 -8.92
CA GLU A 62 4.74 -12.16 -9.64
C GLU A 62 3.91 -11.06 -10.31
N ILE A 63 3.67 -9.94 -9.61
CA ILE A 63 2.97 -8.79 -10.18
C ILE A 63 3.76 -8.19 -11.35
N TYR A 64 5.08 -8.02 -11.22
CA TYR A 64 5.93 -7.51 -12.30
C TYR A 64 6.03 -8.47 -13.48
N TYR A 65 6.07 -9.78 -13.23
CA TYR A 65 6.07 -10.78 -14.27
C TYR A 65 4.78 -10.72 -15.09
N ALA A 66 3.63 -10.58 -14.41
CA ALA A 66 2.33 -10.44 -15.07
C ALA A 66 2.17 -9.09 -15.79
N ASN A 67 2.85 -8.03 -15.31
CA ASN A 67 2.75 -6.64 -15.75
C ASN A 67 4.13 -6.03 -16.00
N ARG A 68 4.78 -6.38 -17.12
CA ARG A 68 6.18 -6.01 -17.41
C ARG A 68 6.50 -4.50 -17.36
N GLY A 69 5.49 -3.63 -17.47
CA GLY A 69 5.64 -2.16 -17.35
C GLY A 69 5.47 -1.60 -15.94
N ALA A 70 4.97 -2.37 -14.97
CA ALA A 70 4.59 -1.87 -13.65
C ALA A 70 5.78 -1.46 -12.76
N LYS A 71 7.01 -1.81 -13.14
CA LYS A 71 8.24 -1.46 -12.40
C LYS A 71 8.63 0.02 -12.54
N GLN A 72 8.04 0.73 -13.50
CA GLN A 72 8.44 2.10 -13.88
C GLN A 72 7.47 3.19 -13.37
N GLY A 73 6.40 2.79 -12.66
CA GLY A 73 5.35 3.69 -12.17
C GLY A 73 5.57 4.18 -10.75
#